data_AF-A0A1Y1UB26-F1
#
_entry.id   AF-A0A1Y1UB26-F1
#
_cell.length_a   1.000
_cell.length_b   1.000
_cell.length_c   1.000
_cell.angle_alpha   90.00
_cell.angle_beta   90.00
_cell.angle_gamma   90.00
#
_symmetry.space_group_name_H-M   'P 1'
#
loop_
_entity.id
_entity.type
_entity.pdbx_description
1 polymer ?
#
loop_
_entity_poly.entity_id
_entity_poly.type
_entity_poly.pdbx_seq_one_letter_code
_entity_poly.pdbx_strand_id
1 'polypeptide(L)'
;MMRPTIAGMFVYLGPALLVVGMLAEAALFFSQTIYLGGCVNLGSAAVLVLVVYLLRHRFELAKMCLMTAAEIIKHNFSIIMVTFTVLIIQLALVILNIFATLGVFLRFQPAHQECGEGVYCSAAVTVAGCVFTIFAQIWLSSVISNLMIVALAGGPFSSDYFHPRSQETGTGLRLGSWDAFSQAVKHSTGAAAFGAFLVGFIHFVHSVVNGLCHMHGNIGAECLACCCRIILGWLLAILDWLVSMFNKYVYNR
;
A
#
# COMPACT_ATOMS: atom_id res chain seq x y z
N MET A 1 10.09 15.26 25.39
CA MET A 1 10.95 15.51 24.21
C MET A 1 11.73 14.26 23.81
N MET A 2 11.49 13.72 22.61
CA MET A 2 12.36 12.67 22.03
C MET A 2 13.64 13.37 21.55
N ARG A 3 14.83 12.85 21.88
CA ARG A 3 16.08 13.46 21.38
C ARG A 3 16.07 13.45 19.84
N PRO A 4 16.48 14.54 19.17
CA PRO A 4 16.45 14.66 17.72
C PRO A 4 17.31 13.60 17.00
N THR A 5 18.17 12.88 17.72
CA THR A 5 18.96 11.76 17.21
C THR A 5 18.12 10.52 16.93
N ILE A 6 17.16 10.18 17.80
CA ILE A 6 16.39 8.92 17.72
C ILE A 6 15.40 8.96 16.54
N ALA A 7 14.66 10.06 16.37
CA ALA A 7 13.74 10.21 15.23
C ALA A 7 14.49 10.21 13.89
N GLY A 8 15.72 10.74 13.86
CA GLY A 8 16.58 10.66 12.69
C GLY A 8 16.94 9.22 12.32
N MET A 9 17.22 8.36 13.32
CA MET A 9 17.51 6.95 13.07
C MET A 9 16.33 6.20 12.44
N PHE A 10 15.10 6.46 12.87
CA PHE A 10 13.91 5.80 12.33
C PHE A 10 13.67 6.13 10.85
N VAL A 11 13.99 7.33 10.40
CA VAL A 11 13.85 7.74 8.99
C VAL A 11 14.79 6.93 8.08
N TYR A 12 16.02 6.64 8.55
CA TYR A 12 16.97 5.83 7.79
C TYR A 12 16.76 4.32 7.97
N LEU A 13 16.10 3.89 9.06
CA LEU A 13 15.83 2.48 9.35
C LEU A 13 14.92 1.85 8.28
N GLY A 14 13.89 2.56 7.82
CA GLY A 14 12.94 2.05 6.82
C GLY A 14 13.63 1.63 5.52
N PRO A 15 14.35 2.54 4.83
CA PRO A 15 15.10 2.19 3.63
C PRO A 15 16.18 1.14 3.88
N ALA A 16 16.84 1.15 5.04
CA ALA A 16 17.84 0.15 5.38
C ALA A 16 17.25 -1.27 5.47
N LEU A 17 16.09 -1.42 6.11
CA LEU A 17 15.38 -2.70 6.19
C LEU A 17 14.96 -3.20 4.81
N LEU A 18 14.51 -2.30 3.92
CA LEU A 18 14.17 -2.66 2.54
C LEU A 18 15.39 -3.15 1.75
N VAL A 19 16.55 -2.48 1.88
CA VAL A 19 17.79 -2.92 1.24
C VAL A 19 18.20 -4.31 1.74
N VAL A 20 18.15 -4.55 3.06
CA VAL A 20 18.44 -5.87 3.65
C VAL A 20 17.48 -6.93 3.11
N GLY A 21 16.18 -6.61 3.01
CA GLY A 21 15.18 -7.49 2.42
C GLY A 21 15.48 -7.84 0.95
N MET A 22 15.77 -6.84 0.12
CA MET A 22 16.12 -7.05 -1.29
C MET A 22 17.39 -7.88 -1.47
N LEU A 23 18.39 -7.70 -0.60
CA LEU A 23 19.61 -8.52 -0.61
C LEU A 23 19.33 -9.97 -0.19
N ALA A 24 18.46 -10.18 0.80
CA ALA A 24 18.04 -11.51 1.22
C ALA A 24 17.29 -12.25 0.10
N GLU A 25 16.36 -11.56 -0.58
CA GLU A 25 15.66 -12.11 -1.74
C GLU A 25 16.61 -12.42 -2.91
N ALA A 26 17.58 -11.54 -3.18
CA ALA A 26 18.59 -11.81 -4.20
C ALA A 26 19.39 -13.08 -3.90
N ALA A 27 19.80 -13.28 -2.64
CA ALA A 27 20.49 -14.50 -2.20
C ALA A 27 19.62 -15.76 -2.38
N LEU A 28 18.31 -15.67 -2.09
CA LEU A 28 17.37 -16.76 -2.31
C LEU A 28 17.17 -17.07 -3.81
N PHE A 29 17.13 -16.05 -4.68
CA PHE A 29 17.03 -16.30 -6.13
C PHE A 29 18.29 -16.94 -6.71
N PHE A 30 19.47 -16.56 -6.22
CA PHE A 30 20.72 -17.23 -6.63
C PHE A 30 20.77 -18.68 -6.15
N SER A 31 20.25 -19.01 -4.96
CA SER A 31 20.21 -20.39 -4.48
C SER A 31 19.23 -21.26 -5.30
N GLN A 32 18.18 -20.67 -5.86
CA GLN A 32 17.23 -21.34 -6.76
C GLN A 32 17.67 -21.34 -8.23
N THR A 33 18.89 -20.91 -8.55
CA THR A 33 19.44 -20.81 -9.93
C THR A 33 18.69 -19.85 -10.86
N ILE A 34 17.89 -18.93 -10.30
CA ILE A 34 17.14 -17.91 -11.06
C ILE A 34 17.99 -16.63 -11.13
N TYR A 35 19.00 -16.63 -12.00
CA TYR A 35 19.99 -15.55 -12.08
C TYR A 35 19.40 -14.18 -12.44
N LEU A 36 18.41 -14.15 -13.34
CA LEU A 36 17.79 -12.91 -13.79
C LEU A 36 17.05 -12.19 -12.64
N GLY A 37 16.32 -12.94 -11.82
CA GLY A 37 15.61 -12.41 -10.65
C GLY A 37 16.56 -11.86 -9.59
N GLY A 38 17.66 -12.57 -9.33
CA GLY A 38 18.71 -12.12 -8.42
C GLY A 38 19.35 -10.80 -8.86
N CYS A 39 19.68 -10.67 -10.15
CA CYS A 39 20.28 -9.44 -10.71
C CYS A 39 19.32 -8.24 -10.65
N VAL A 40 18.02 -8.43 -10.92
CA VAL A 40 17.02 -7.36 -10.84
C VAL A 40 16.87 -6.85 -9.41
N ASN A 41 16.80 -7.74 -8.42
CA ASN A 41 16.70 -7.35 -7.02
C ASN A 41 17.97 -6.63 -6.52
N LEU A 42 19.16 -7.09 -6.92
CA LEU A 42 20.42 -6.40 -6.63
C LEU A 42 20.48 -5.00 -7.26
N GLY A 43 20.09 -4.87 -8.53
CA GLY A 43 20.02 -3.57 -9.20
C GLY A 43 19.04 -2.62 -8.52
N SER A 44 17.87 -3.13 -8.10
CA SER A 44 16.86 -2.35 -7.39
C SER A 44 17.35 -1.87 -6.02
N ALA A 45 18.08 -2.72 -5.29
CA ALA A 45 18.73 -2.34 -4.03
C ALA A 45 19.77 -1.23 -4.23
N ALA A 46 20.60 -1.32 -5.28
CA ALA A 46 21.58 -0.29 -5.61
C ALA A 46 20.93 1.05 -5.97
N VAL A 47 19.85 1.03 -6.76
CA VAL A 47 19.05 2.22 -7.07
C VAL A 47 18.45 2.82 -5.81
N LEU A 48 17.91 2.00 -4.91
CA LEU A 48 17.34 2.49 -3.66
C LEU A 48 18.39 3.20 -2.79
N VAL A 49 19.60 2.62 -2.66
CA VAL A 49 20.73 3.25 -1.95
C VAL A 49 21.11 4.59 -2.60
N LEU A 50 21.18 4.63 -3.93
CA LEU A 50 21.48 5.86 -4.68
C LEU A 50 20.41 6.94 -4.43
N VAL A 51 19.13 6.58 -4.49
CA VAL A 51 18.01 7.50 -4.26
C VAL A 51 18.05 8.05 -2.83
N VAL A 52 18.30 7.21 -1.83
CA VAL A 52 18.44 7.65 -0.43
C VAL A 52 19.61 8.62 -0.28
N TYR A 53 20.74 8.36 -0.96
CA TYR A 53 21.89 9.25 -0.94
C TYR A 53 21.58 10.62 -1.59
N LEU A 54 20.96 10.63 -2.77
CA LEU A 54 20.62 11.85 -3.49
C LEU A 54 19.56 12.69 -2.76
N LEU A 55 18.58 12.04 -2.13
CA LEU A 55 17.49 12.73 -1.45
C LEU A 55 17.78 13.06 0.02
N ARG A 56 18.99 12.78 0.54
CA ARG A 56 19.36 12.96 1.96
C ARG A 56 18.90 14.29 2.58
N HIS A 57 18.96 15.38 1.82
CA HIS A 57 18.57 16.72 2.28
C HIS A 57 17.05 16.90 2.47
N ARG A 58 16.23 16.18 1.69
CA ARG A 58 14.75 16.25 1.79
C ARG A 58 14.22 15.51 3.03
N PHE A 59 15.01 14.62 3.64
CA PHE A 59 14.61 13.87 4.83
C PHE A 59 14.57 14.72 6.11
N GLU A 60 15.16 15.91 6.12
CA GLU A 60 15.10 16.80 7.29
C GLU A 60 13.66 17.25 7.59
N LEU A 61 12.88 17.56 6.56
CA LEU A 61 11.46 17.88 6.72
C LEU A 61 10.68 16.69 7.28
N ALA A 62 10.90 15.50 6.73
CA ALA A 62 10.25 14.27 7.19
C ALA A 62 10.58 13.98 8.66
N LYS A 63 11.83 14.25 9.08
CA LYS A 63 12.27 14.12 10.46
C LYS A 63 11.53 15.09 11.39
N MET A 64 11.30 16.33 10.98
CA MET A 64 10.52 17.29 11.78
C MET A 64 9.06 16.83 11.92
N CYS A 65 8.41 16.44 10.82
CA CYS A 65 7.04 15.90 10.87
C CYS A 65 6.94 14.67 11.78
N LEU A 66 7.92 13.76 11.73
CA LEU A 66 7.95 12.57 12.57
C LEU A 66 8.14 12.93 14.04
N MET A 67 8.94 13.94 14.37
CA MET A 67 9.09 14.43 15.75
C MET A 67 7.79 15.02 16.28
N THR A 68 7.12 15.86 15.49
CA THR A 68 5.81 16.44 15.86
C THR A 68 4.79 15.33 16.06
N ALA A 69 4.71 14.36 15.15
CA ALA A 69 3.80 13.22 15.31
C ALA A 69 4.11 12.40 16.58
N ALA A 70 5.38 12.13 16.86
CA ALA A 70 5.81 11.39 18.04
C ALA A 70 5.51 12.12 19.36
N GLU A 71 5.49 13.46 19.35
CA GLU A 71 5.08 14.26 20.50
C GLU A 71 3.58 14.11 20.76
N ILE A 72 2.76 14.27 19.72
CA ILE A 72 1.30 14.13 19.81
C ILE A 72 0.89 12.73 20.29
N ILE A 73 1.59 11.69 19.82
CA ILE A 73 1.33 10.30 20.22
C ILE A 73 1.59 10.07 21.71
N LYS A 74 2.62 10.70 22.29
CA LYS A 74 2.94 10.54 23.71
C LYS A 74 1.86 11.08 24.63
N HIS A 75 1.17 12.14 24.22
CA HIS A 75 0.11 12.75 25.00
C HIS A 75 -1.25 12.03 24.82
N ASN A 76 -1.38 11.22 23.76
CA ASN A 76 -2.64 10.57 23.39
C ASN A 76 -2.46 9.04 23.25
N PHE A 77 -2.58 8.33 24.38
CA PHE A 77 -2.51 6.87 24.41
C PHE A 77 -3.56 6.17 23.52
N SER A 78 -4.70 6.82 23.28
CA SER A 78 -5.74 6.30 22.39
C SER A 78 -5.26 6.06 20.95
N ILE A 79 -4.25 6.82 20.48
CA ILE A 79 -3.66 6.62 19.14
C ILE A 79 -2.98 5.26 19.06
N ILE A 80 -2.20 4.91 20.09
CA ILE A 80 -1.46 3.64 20.16
C ILE A 80 -2.45 2.47 20.12
N MET A 81 -3.56 2.55 20.86
CA MET A 81 -4.60 1.53 20.88
C MET A 81 -5.26 1.32 19.51
N VAL A 82 -5.62 2.39 18.81
CA VAL A 82 -6.23 2.31 17.47
C VAL A 82 -5.22 1.73 16.47
N THR A 83 -3.98 2.23 16.45
CA THR A 83 -2.94 1.74 15.54
C THR A 83 -2.63 0.27 15.78
N PHE A 84 -2.53 -0.16 17.05
CA PHE A 84 -2.29 -1.56 17.39
C PHE A 84 -3.46 -2.47 16.97
N THR A 85 -4.70 -2.01 17.15
CA THR A 85 -5.89 -2.76 16.71
C THR A 85 -5.90 -2.95 15.20
N VAL A 86 -5.61 -1.89 14.45
CA VAL A 86 -5.54 -1.97 12.98
C VAL A 86 -4.40 -2.89 12.54
N LEU A 87 -3.26 -2.88 13.24
CA LEU A 87 -2.15 -3.78 12.95
C LEU A 87 -2.54 -5.26 13.12
N ILE A 88 -3.29 -5.59 14.17
CA ILE A 88 -3.82 -6.96 14.39
C ILE A 88 -4.77 -7.36 13.26
N ILE A 89 -5.69 -6.47 12.88
CA ILE A 89 -6.64 -6.73 11.78
C ILE A 89 -5.88 -6.93 10.47
N GLN A 90 -4.87 -6.10 10.20
CA GLN A 90 -4.04 -6.20 9.00
C GLN A 90 -3.29 -7.54 8.96
N LEU A 91 -2.73 -7.98 10.09
CA LEU A 91 -2.06 -9.27 10.21
C LEU A 91 -3.04 -10.44 9.98
N ALA A 92 -4.23 -10.39 10.57
CA ALA A 92 -5.26 -11.41 10.38
C ALA A 92 -5.68 -11.53 8.90
N LEU A 93 -5.81 -10.40 8.19
CA LEU A 93 -6.12 -10.38 6.77
C LEU A 93 -5.01 -10.99 5.91
N VAL A 94 -3.74 -10.73 6.23
CA VAL A 94 -2.61 -11.36 5.55
C VAL A 94 -2.66 -12.88 5.73
N ILE A 95 -2.90 -13.36 6.95
CA ILE A 95 -3.01 -14.80 7.24
C ILE A 95 -4.17 -15.41 6.45
N LEU A 96 -5.36 -14.77 6.47
CA LEU A 96 -6.53 -15.22 5.72
C LEU A 96 -6.25 -15.27 4.21
N ASN A 97 -5.52 -14.29 3.69
CA ASN A 97 -5.16 -14.25 2.28
C ASN A 97 -4.23 -15.40 1.89
N ILE A 98 -3.21 -15.70 2.70
CA ILE A 98 -2.32 -16.84 2.47
C ILE A 98 -3.12 -18.14 2.39
N PHE A 99 -4.05 -18.37 3.32
CA PHE A 99 -4.92 -19.54 3.28
C PHE A 99 -5.83 -19.56 2.05
N ALA A 100 -6.40 -18.41 1.67
CA ALA A 100 -7.24 -18.30 0.48
C ALA A 100 -6.46 -18.60 -0.81
N THR A 101 -5.28 -18.02 -0.97
CA THR A 101 -4.42 -18.24 -2.15
C THR A 101 -3.95 -19.69 -2.22
N LEU A 102 -3.54 -20.28 -1.09
CA LEU A 102 -3.19 -21.71 -1.03
C LEU A 102 -4.39 -22.60 -1.35
N GLY A 103 -5.58 -22.29 -0.82
CA GLY A 103 -6.80 -23.04 -1.10
C GLY A 103 -7.16 -23.03 -2.59
N VAL A 104 -7.09 -21.87 -3.24
CA VAL A 104 -7.28 -21.73 -4.69
C VAL A 104 -6.23 -22.54 -5.45
N PHE A 105 -4.96 -22.42 -5.07
CA PHE A 105 -3.87 -23.13 -5.74
C PHE A 105 -4.07 -24.64 -5.65
N LEU A 106 -4.28 -25.19 -4.45
CA LEU A 106 -4.45 -26.62 -4.25
C LEU A 106 -5.71 -27.19 -4.90
N ARG A 107 -6.81 -26.41 -4.94
CA ARG A 107 -8.09 -26.87 -5.48
C ARG A 107 -8.14 -26.88 -7.00
N PHE A 108 -7.59 -25.85 -7.65
CA PHE A 108 -7.74 -25.65 -9.09
C PHE A 108 -6.53 -26.10 -9.92
N GLN A 109 -5.42 -26.47 -9.28
CA GLN A 109 -4.21 -26.92 -9.97
C GLN A 109 -4.49 -28.14 -10.87
N PRO A 110 -4.03 -28.13 -12.14
CA PRO A 110 -4.33 -29.18 -13.12
C PRO A 110 -3.75 -30.56 -12.79
N ALA A 111 -2.87 -30.65 -11.78
CA ALA A 111 -2.29 -31.91 -11.30
C ALA A 111 -3.05 -32.52 -10.10
N HIS A 112 -4.18 -31.94 -9.70
CA HIS A 112 -4.95 -32.40 -8.53
C HIS A 112 -5.81 -33.63 -8.85
N GLN A 113 -5.90 -34.57 -7.90
CA GLN A 113 -6.54 -35.88 -8.11
C GLN A 113 -8.05 -35.79 -8.39
N GLU A 114 -8.74 -34.75 -7.91
CA GLU A 114 -10.19 -34.58 -8.08
C GLU A 114 -10.60 -33.90 -9.40
N CYS A 115 -9.65 -33.60 -10.29
CA CYS A 115 -9.92 -32.93 -11.57
C CYS A 115 -10.68 -33.76 -12.61
N GLY A 116 -11.07 -34.99 -12.28
CA GLY A 116 -11.90 -35.87 -13.12
C GLY A 116 -13.38 -35.94 -12.74
N GLU A 117 -13.78 -35.53 -11.53
CA GLU A 117 -15.14 -35.72 -10.99
C GLU A 117 -15.99 -34.45 -11.09
N GLY A 118 -16.05 -33.83 -12.27
CA GLY A 118 -16.92 -32.67 -12.52
C GLY A 118 -16.40 -31.33 -11.98
N VAL A 119 -15.16 -31.28 -11.51
CA VAL A 119 -14.48 -30.05 -11.08
C VAL A 119 -13.69 -29.45 -12.25
N TYR A 120 -13.97 -28.20 -12.60
CA TYR A 120 -13.26 -27.47 -13.67
C TYR A 120 -11.83 -27.12 -13.23
N CYS A 121 -10.89 -28.03 -13.44
CA CYS A 121 -9.47 -27.75 -13.24
C CYS A 121 -8.84 -27.17 -14.50
N SER A 122 -8.38 -25.93 -14.41
CA SER A 122 -7.67 -25.25 -15.50
C SER A 122 -6.57 -24.38 -14.92
N ALA A 123 -5.42 -24.38 -15.60
CA ALA A 123 -4.31 -23.48 -15.29
C ALA A 123 -4.79 -22.00 -15.31
N ALA A 124 -5.69 -21.66 -16.25
CA ALA A 124 -6.25 -20.31 -16.33
C ALA A 124 -7.11 -19.96 -15.11
N VAL A 125 -7.91 -20.90 -14.60
CA VAL A 125 -8.76 -20.69 -13.41
C VAL A 125 -7.90 -20.58 -12.14
N THR A 126 -6.84 -21.38 -12.04
CA THR A 126 -5.88 -21.31 -10.92
C THR A 126 -5.20 -19.96 -10.88
N VAL A 127 -4.64 -19.52 -12.01
CA VAL A 127 -3.95 -18.23 -12.12
C VAL A 127 -4.91 -17.08 -11.87
N ALA A 128 -6.10 -17.10 -12.48
CA ALA A 128 -7.10 -16.06 -12.28
C ALA A 128 -7.56 -15.98 -10.81
N GLY A 129 -7.75 -17.12 -10.16
CA GLY A 129 -8.10 -17.18 -8.74
C GLY A 129 -6.97 -16.64 -7.84
N CYS A 130 -5.72 -17.01 -8.10
CA CYS A 130 -4.58 -16.48 -7.35
C CYS A 130 -4.47 -14.95 -7.53
N VAL A 131 -4.58 -14.45 -8.75
CA VAL A 131 -4.58 -13.01 -9.04
C VAL A 131 -5.72 -12.30 -8.32
N PHE A 132 -6.93 -12.89 -8.31
CA PHE A 132 -8.07 -12.33 -7.58
C PHE A 132 -7.81 -12.24 -6.07
N THR A 133 -7.27 -13.30 -5.46
CA THR A 133 -6.95 -13.28 -4.01
C THR A 133 -5.91 -12.22 -3.67
N ILE A 134 -4.87 -12.08 -4.49
CA ILE A 134 -3.82 -11.06 -4.29
C ILE A 134 -4.41 -9.65 -4.47
N PHE A 135 -5.22 -9.44 -5.51
CA PHE A 135 -5.90 -8.17 -5.75
C PHE A 135 -6.80 -7.77 -4.57
N ALA A 136 -7.60 -8.73 -4.07
CA ALA A 136 -8.47 -8.50 -2.92
C ALA A 136 -7.67 -8.08 -1.67
N GLN A 137 -6.48 -8.64 -1.46
CA GLN A 137 -5.61 -8.26 -0.35
C GLN A 137 -5.05 -6.84 -0.49
N ILE A 138 -4.56 -6.49 -1.69
CA ILE A 138 -4.05 -5.15 -1.97
C ILE A 138 -5.16 -4.11 -1.78
N TRP A 139 -6.35 -4.42 -2.28
CA TRP A 139 -7.53 -3.58 -2.12
C TRP A 139 -7.88 -3.39 -0.64
N LEU A 140 -8.13 -4.46 0.11
CA LEU A 140 -8.48 -4.38 1.55
C LEU A 140 -7.42 -3.64 2.37
N SER A 141 -6.14 -3.91 2.11
CA SER A 141 -5.02 -3.23 2.80
C SER A 141 -5.01 -1.72 2.53
N SER A 142 -5.34 -1.32 1.31
CA SER A 142 -5.44 0.09 0.92
C SER A 142 -6.64 0.77 1.58
N VAL A 143 -7.79 0.08 1.66
CA VAL A 143 -8.99 0.60 2.35
C VAL A 143 -8.70 0.87 3.82
N ILE A 144 -8.11 -0.11 4.52
CA ILE A 144 -7.80 -0.01 5.95
C ILE A 144 -6.78 1.11 6.21
N SER A 145 -5.74 1.21 5.37
CA SER A 145 -4.72 2.27 5.48
C SER A 145 -5.35 3.66 5.31
N ASN A 146 -6.22 3.83 4.31
CA ASN A 146 -6.91 5.09 4.07
C ASN A 146 -7.86 5.46 5.23
N LEU A 147 -8.58 4.47 5.77
CA LEU A 147 -9.44 4.66 6.94
C LEU A 147 -8.64 5.07 8.18
N MET A 148 -7.46 4.48 8.40
CA MET A 148 -6.58 4.87 9.50
C MET A 148 -6.13 6.33 9.35
N ILE A 149 -5.72 6.75 8.15
CA ILE A 149 -5.28 8.13 7.88
C ILE A 149 -6.43 9.10 8.15
N VAL A 150 -7.64 8.82 7.66
CA VAL A 150 -8.82 9.69 7.89
C VAL A 150 -9.16 9.76 9.38
N ALA A 151 -9.14 8.64 10.09
CA ALA A 151 -9.42 8.59 11.52
C ALA A 151 -8.40 9.39 12.36
N LEU A 152 -7.11 9.24 12.04
CA LEU A 152 -6.03 9.92 12.75
C LEU A 152 -5.99 11.42 12.41
N ALA A 153 -6.09 11.76 11.12
CA ALA A 153 -6.10 13.15 10.66
C ALA A 153 -7.34 13.91 11.15
N GLY A 154 -8.51 13.28 11.14
CA GLY A 154 -9.78 13.88 11.59
C GLY A 154 -9.95 13.95 13.11
N GLY A 155 -9.23 13.14 13.88
CA GLY A 155 -9.36 13.08 15.35
C GLY A 155 -8.21 13.75 16.10
N PRO A 156 -7.23 12.98 16.59
CA PRO A 156 -6.22 13.47 17.52
C PRO A 156 -5.25 14.48 16.89
N PHE A 157 -4.87 14.31 15.61
CA PHE A 157 -3.93 15.23 14.97
C PHE A 157 -4.56 16.59 14.64
N SER A 158 -5.84 16.64 14.23
CA SER A 158 -6.56 17.90 14.02
C SER A 158 -6.83 18.61 15.35
N SER A 159 -7.25 17.88 16.39
CA SER A 159 -7.52 18.44 17.72
C SER A 159 -6.30 19.16 18.27
N ASP A 160 -5.11 18.55 18.16
CA ASP A 160 -3.85 19.15 18.60
C ASP A 160 -3.47 20.39 17.78
N TYR A 161 -3.64 20.33 16.44
CA TYR A 161 -3.35 21.46 15.56
C TYR A 161 -4.23 22.69 15.82
N PHE A 162 -5.53 22.49 16.04
CA PHE A 162 -6.48 23.60 16.24
C PHE A 162 -6.58 24.07 17.69
N HIS A 163 -6.24 23.23 18.69
CA HIS A 163 -6.36 23.56 20.11
C HIS A 163 -5.10 23.27 20.94
N PRO A 164 -3.92 23.83 20.60
CA PRO A 164 -2.66 23.51 21.27
C PRO A 164 -2.63 23.93 22.75
N ARG A 165 -3.32 25.01 23.14
CA ARG A 165 -3.39 25.50 24.55
C ARG A 165 -4.27 24.67 25.47
N SER A 166 -5.12 23.83 24.90
CA SER A 166 -6.05 23.00 25.67
C SER A 166 -5.37 21.75 26.27
N GLN A 167 -4.17 21.43 25.77
CA GLN A 167 -3.28 20.39 26.30
C GLN A 167 -2.67 20.78 27.65
N GLU A 168 -2.37 22.07 27.88
CA GLU A 168 -1.75 22.56 29.12
C GLU A 168 -2.73 22.69 30.29
N THR A 169 -4.02 22.90 30.00
CA THR A 169 -5.06 23.13 31.01
C THR A 169 -5.91 21.89 31.31
N GLY A 170 -5.73 20.79 30.57
CA GLY A 170 -6.50 19.56 30.74
C GLY A 170 -7.99 19.67 30.36
N THR A 171 -8.41 20.81 29.81
CA THR A 171 -9.80 21.15 29.47
C THR A 171 -10.10 21.01 27.98
N GLY A 172 -9.15 20.54 27.18
CA GLY A 172 -9.32 20.34 25.75
C GLY A 172 -10.30 19.23 25.38
N LEU A 173 -11.06 19.49 24.30
CA LEU A 173 -11.94 18.54 23.63
C LEU A 173 -11.10 17.38 23.06
N ARG A 174 -10.77 16.41 23.92
CA ARG A 174 -10.14 15.16 23.54
C ARG A 174 -11.17 14.36 22.75
N LEU A 175 -11.27 14.59 21.44
CA LEU A 175 -11.92 13.61 20.58
C LEU A 175 -11.11 12.32 20.71
N GLY A 176 -11.69 11.34 21.42
CA GLY A 176 -11.06 10.04 21.60
C GLY A 176 -10.76 9.45 20.22
N SER A 177 -9.53 8.97 20.02
CA SER A 177 -9.12 8.42 18.72
C SER A 177 -10.00 7.25 18.29
N TRP A 178 -10.64 6.57 19.26
CA TRP A 178 -11.64 5.53 19.02
C TRP A 178 -12.95 6.05 18.42
N ASP A 179 -13.45 7.18 18.90
CA ASP A 179 -14.70 7.74 18.39
C ASP A 179 -14.50 8.32 16.99
N ALA A 180 -13.37 9.01 16.77
CA ALA A 180 -12.95 9.44 15.43
C ALA A 180 -12.79 8.26 14.47
N PHE A 181 -12.23 7.13 14.93
CA PHE A 181 -12.12 5.91 14.13
C PHE A 181 -13.49 5.30 13.81
N SER A 182 -14.38 5.19 14.79
CA SER A 182 -15.76 4.71 14.60
C SER A 182 -16.52 5.59 13.60
N GLN A 183 -16.39 6.91 13.69
CA GLN A 183 -17.01 7.84 12.74
C GLN A 183 -16.39 7.73 11.34
N ALA A 184 -15.06 7.58 11.23
CA ALA A 184 -14.40 7.35 9.95
C ALA A 184 -14.88 6.05 9.29
N VAL A 185 -15.05 4.98 10.05
CA VAL A 185 -15.59 3.70 9.56
C VAL A 185 -17.06 3.85 9.13
N LYS A 186 -17.87 4.62 9.85
CA LYS A 186 -19.29 4.80 9.49
C LYS A 186 -19.49 5.68 8.26
N HIS A 187 -18.73 6.78 8.14
CA HIS A 187 -18.99 7.81 7.14
C HIS A 187 -18.05 7.74 5.92
N SER A 188 -16.82 7.24 6.08
CA SER A 188 -15.79 7.31 5.04
C SER A 188 -15.44 5.96 4.39
N THR A 189 -15.95 4.84 4.91
CA THR A 189 -15.62 3.50 4.35
C THR A 189 -16.02 3.35 2.89
N GLY A 190 -17.20 3.84 2.49
CA GLY A 190 -17.64 3.73 1.09
C GLY A 190 -16.72 4.47 0.12
N ALA A 191 -16.35 5.71 0.45
CA ALA A 191 -15.45 6.52 -0.38
C ALA A 191 -14.01 5.95 -0.39
N ALA A 192 -13.50 5.50 0.76
CA ALA A 192 -12.19 4.86 0.86
C ALA A 192 -12.12 3.54 0.08
N ALA A 193 -13.16 2.72 0.19
CA ALA A 193 -13.29 1.45 -0.52
C ALA A 193 -13.38 1.63 -2.03
N PHE A 194 -14.21 2.57 -2.48
CA PHE A 194 -14.39 2.86 -3.90
C PHE A 194 -13.13 3.50 -4.50
N GLY A 195 -12.49 4.45 -3.80
CA GLY A 195 -11.24 5.06 -4.25
C GLY A 195 -10.11 4.04 -4.41
N ALA A 196 -9.91 3.17 -3.41
CA ALA A 196 -8.92 2.10 -3.50
C ALA A 196 -9.24 1.09 -4.60
N PHE A 197 -10.53 0.76 -4.80
CA PHE A 197 -10.96 -0.14 -5.86
C PHE A 197 -10.70 0.46 -7.23
N LEU A 198 -11.06 1.73 -7.44
CA LEU A 198 -10.93 2.42 -8.70
C LEU A 198 -9.45 2.53 -9.10
N VAL A 199 -8.56 2.95 -8.20
CA VAL A 199 -7.12 2.98 -8.46
C VAL A 199 -6.58 1.57 -8.78
N GLY A 200 -6.95 0.57 -7.99
CA GLY A 200 -6.54 -0.82 -8.22
C GLY A 200 -7.02 -1.37 -9.57
N PHE A 201 -8.27 -1.08 -9.95
CA PHE A 201 -8.87 -1.51 -11.21
C PHE A 201 -8.14 -0.91 -12.40
N ILE A 202 -7.77 0.37 -12.34
CA ILE A 202 -7.01 1.04 -13.40
C ILE A 202 -5.64 0.39 -13.59
N HIS A 203 -4.91 0.14 -12.49
CA HIS A 203 -3.62 -0.54 -12.55
C HIS A 203 -3.72 -1.97 -13.07
N PHE A 204 -4.79 -2.69 -12.71
CA PHE A 204 -5.06 -4.03 -13.22
C PHE A 204 -5.27 -4.02 -14.74
N VAL A 205 -6.17 -3.16 -15.24
CA VAL A 205 -6.41 -3.03 -16.68
C VAL A 205 -5.14 -2.60 -17.41
N HIS A 206 -4.33 -1.70 -16.83
CA HIS A 206 -3.04 -1.29 -17.42
C HIS A 206 -2.08 -2.46 -17.56
N SER A 207 -1.97 -3.28 -16.51
CA SER A 207 -1.09 -4.45 -16.51
C SER A 207 -1.56 -5.50 -17.51
N VAL A 208 -2.87 -5.75 -17.62
CA VAL A 208 -3.46 -6.68 -18.60
C VAL A 208 -3.23 -6.18 -20.02
N VAL A 209 -3.50 -4.91 -20.32
CA VAL A 209 -3.30 -4.31 -21.64
C VAL A 209 -1.82 -4.36 -22.04
N ASN A 210 -0.90 -4.02 -21.12
CA ASN A 210 0.53 -4.12 -21.39
C ASN A 210 0.98 -5.57 -21.58
N GLY A 211 0.43 -6.52 -20.82
CA GLY A 211 0.72 -7.95 -21.01
C GLY A 211 0.28 -8.45 -22.39
N LEU A 212 -0.92 -8.07 -22.84
CA LEU A 212 -1.44 -8.44 -24.16
C LEU A 212 -0.63 -7.80 -25.31
N CYS A 213 -0.13 -6.58 -25.16
CA CYS A 213 0.74 -5.92 -26.15
C CYS A 213 2.05 -6.67 -26.42
N HIS A 214 2.56 -7.45 -25.45
CA HIS A 214 3.85 -8.16 -25.61
C HIS A 214 3.68 -9.56 -26.22
N MET A 215 2.44 -10.03 -26.39
CA MET A 215 2.14 -11.32 -27.02
C MET A 215 2.19 -11.18 -28.55
N HIS A 216 3.40 -11.31 -29.10
CA HIS A 216 3.65 -11.27 -30.55
C HIS A 216 2.87 -12.40 -31.26
N GLY A 217 2.06 -12.06 -32.27
CA GLY A 217 1.53 -13.06 -33.19
C GLY A 217 0.20 -12.76 -33.89
N ASN A 218 -0.53 -11.70 -33.55
CA ASN A 218 -1.80 -11.39 -34.21
C ASN A 218 -2.00 -9.89 -34.44
N ILE A 219 -1.91 -9.45 -35.70
CA ILE A 219 -1.96 -8.04 -36.14
C ILE A 219 -3.25 -7.33 -35.66
N GLY A 220 -4.36 -8.07 -35.50
CA GLY A 220 -5.61 -7.53 -34.95
C GLY A 220 -5.58 -7.27 -33.44
N ALA A 221 -4.85 -8.08 -32.67
CA ALA A 221 -4.71 -7.92 -31.22
C ALA A 221 -3.80 -6.73 -30.87
N GLU A 222 -2.77 -6.46 -31.68
CA GLU A 222 -1.84 -5.35 -31.44
C GLU A 222 -2.49 -3.98 -31.69
N CYS A 223 -3.41 -3.89 -32.66
CA CYS A 223 -4.16 -2.65 -32.91
C CYS A 223 -5.17 -2.35 -31.78
N LEU A 224 -5.88 -3.38 -31.28
CA LEU A 224 -6.77 -3.24 -30.12
C LEU A 224 -5.99 -2.86 -28.86
N ALA A 225 -4.82 -3.48 -28.66
CA ALA A 225 -3.97 -3.21 -27.50
C ALA A 225 -3.35 -1.79 -27.56
N CYS A 226 -3.04 -1.27 -28.75
CA CYS A 226 -2.61 0.12 -28.96
C CYS A 226 -3.74 1.13 -28.64
N CYS A 227 -4.98 0.87 -29.06
CA CYS A 227 -6.14 1.71 -28.72
C CYS A 227 -6.45 1.68 -27.21
N CYS A 228 -6.36 0.52 -26.56
CA CYS A 228 -6.52 0.42 -25.11
C CYS A 228 -5.41 1.15 -24.34
N ARG A 229 -4.17 1.14 -24.83
CA ARG A 229 -3.05 1.89 -24.22
C ARG A 229 -3.28 3.39 -24.24
N ILE A 230 -3.88 3.91 -25.32
CA ILE A 230 -4.25 5.33 -25.42
C ILE A 230 -5.29 5.64 -24.35
N ILE A 231 -6.43 4.93 -24.32
CA ILE A 231 -7.53 5.19 -23.38
C ILE A 231 -7.08 5.08 -21.92
N LEU A 232 -6.24 4.10 -21.59
CA LEU A 232 -5.70 3.97 -20.23
C LEU A 232 -4.66 5.03 -19.89
N GLY A 233 -3.84 5.44 -20.86
CA GLY A 233 -2.92 6.57 -20.69
C GLY A 233 -3.66 7.86 -20.37
N TRP A 234 -4.79 8.12 -21.03
CA TRP A 234 -5.67 9.26 -20.72
C TRP A 234 -6.22 9.18 -19.30
N LEU A 235 -6.58 7.99 -18.84
CA LEU A 235 -7.19 7.80 -17.53
C LEU A 235 -6.15 7.89 -16.39
N LEU A 236 -4.93 7.42 -16.61
CA LEU A 236 -3.78 7.67 -15.72
C LEU A 236 -3.39 9.15 -15.69
N ALA A 237 -3.44 9.85 -16.84
CA ALA A 237 -3.20 11.29 -16.88
C ALA A 237 -4.27 12.09 -16.11
N ILE A 238 -5.53 11.64 -16.12
CA ILE A 238 -6.59 12.21 -15.29
C ILE A 238 -6.32 11.95 -13.80
N LEU A 239 -5.80 10.78 -13.44
CA LEU A 239 -5.42 10.46 -12.07
C LEU A 239 -4.27 11.35 -11.57
N ASP A 240 -3.21 11.51 -12.38
CA ASP A 240 -2.09 12.42 -12.09
C ASP A 240 -2.55 13.87 -12.00
N TRP A 241 -3.47 14.30 -12.87
CA TRP A 241 -4.10 15.61 -12.78
C TRP A 241 -4.88 15.78 -11.48
N LEU A 242 -5.64 14.77 -11.05
CA LEU A 242 -6.40 14.80 -9.81
C LEU A 242 -5.48 14.89 -8.58
N VAL A 243 -4.39 14.12 -8.57
CA VAL A 243 -3.35 14.16 -7.52
C VAL A 243 -2.65 15.51 -7.51
N SER A 244 -2.31 16.05 -8.67
CA SER A 244 -1.71 17.39 -8.78
C SER A 244 -2.65 18.49 -8.30
N MET A 245 -3.96 18.37 -8.55
CA MET A 245 -4.97 19.29 -8.05
C MET A 245 -5.07 19.20 -6.53
N PHE A 246 -5.14 18.00 -5.96
CA PHE A 246 -5.20 17.80 -4.52
C PHE A 246 -3.95 18.38 -3.82
N ASN A 247 -2.76 18.12 -4.35
CA ASN A 247 -1.52 18.72 -3.85
C ASN A 247 -1.54 20.25 -3.94
N LYS A 248 -2.04 20.82 -5.04
CA LYS A 248 -2.11 22.28 -5.21
C LYS A 248 -3.06 22.94 -4.21
N TYR A 249 -4.18 22.30 -3.85
CA TYR A 249 -5.13 22.85 -2.87
C TYR A 249 -4.71 22.63 -1.41
N VAL A 250 -3.92 21.60 -1.11
CA VAL A 250 -3.40 21.35 0.25
C VAL A 250 -2.21 22.24 0.58
N TYR A 251 -1.34 22.55 -0.38
CA TYR A 251 -0.10 23.31 -0.12
C TYR A 251 -0.18 24.81 -0.45
N ASN A 252 -1.14 25.27 -1.26
CA ASN A 252 -1.35 26.70 -1.53
C ASN A 252 -2.51 27.31 -0.72
N ARG A 253 -2.74 26.84 0.51
CA ARG A 253 -3.61 27.52 1.46
C ARG A 253 -2.88 27.79 2.77
#